data_AF-A0A7S3NJ40-F1
#
_entry.id   AF-A0A7S3NJ40-F1
#
_cell.length_a   1.000
_cell.length_b   1.000
_cell.length_c   1.000
_cell.angle_alpha   90.00
_cell.angle_beta   90.00
_cell.angle_gamma   90.00
#
_symmetry.space_group_name_H-M   'P 1'
#
loop_
_entity.id
_entity.type
_entity.pdbx_description
1 polymer ?
#
loop_
_entity_poly.entity_id
_entity_poly.type
_entity_poly.pdbx_seq_one_letter_code
_entity_poly.pdbx_strand_id
1 'polypeptide(L)'
;MMFFSNQSRARAQHLSYSNRMKIFLVAALLACTEGLSSRFRTSDKLSPAGVTPKEKSVALNKIRLRLAELSLEDVRWRREADRVTVSIKPEGDIEAIRLLERIKNLWGAVVDEEEFRAEQIISFGGRGVRPMNAPPDARGPLGNTEERVVAFITDASLLPAAMQKLTSFVLQELNNTIQSEKFRVERKKQNMRPMDAPPSLIGRLEVFVDNVYREEKYRNQQHFSTRPIHLKAGYRGPLAKLEYATSSFLDVLIAYEKKRLDLLSQAGLLLKRPMEAHPNSPFGLLESIFVGLIRAPILLAALFSRIYDLLHESETDEYYVDSPLKQQREENNFSGPWWEDE
;
A
#
# COMPACT_ATOMS: atom_id res chain seq x y z
N MET A 1 -27.05 37.17 -15.92
CA MET A 1 -25.60 37.40 -15.68
C MET A 1 -25.25 36.82 -14.32
N MET A 2 -24.10 36.16 -14.19
CA MET A 2 -23.55 35.45 -13.00
C MET A 2 -24.00 33.99 -12.77
N PHE A 3 -23.50 33.05 -13.58
CA PHE A 3 -23.50 31.60 -13.26
C PHE A 3 -22.13 30.91 -13.53
N PHE A 4 -21.04 31.69 -13.59
CA PHE A 4 -19.70 31.18 -14.00
C PHE A 4 -18.65 31.07 -12.88
N SER A 5 -19.01 31.12 -11.59
CA SER A 5 -18.00 31.24 -10.51
C SER A 5 -17.61 29.96 -9.75
N ASN A 6 -18.36 28.87 -9.82
CA ASN A 6 -18.05 27.66 -9.01
C ASN A 6 -17.16 26.64 -9.73
N GLN A 7 -17.25 26.50 -11.05
CA GLN A 7 -16.45 25.53 -11.81
C GLN A 7 -14.96 25.92 -11.90
N SER A 8 -14.67 27.23 -11.87
CA SER A 8 -13.32 27.81 -11.91
C SER A 8 -12.57 27.61 -10.59
N ARG A 9 -13.28 27.64 -9.44
CA ARG A 9 -12.71 27.42 -8.11
C ARG A 9 -12.32 25.94 -7.88
N ALA A 10 -13.15 25.00 -8.33
CA ALA A 10 -12.84 23.57 -8.26
C ALA A 10 -11.63 23.19 -9.14
N ARG A 11 -11.49 23.79 -10.33
CA ARG A 11 -10.32 23.58 -11.21
C ARG A 11 -9.03 24.17 -10.61
N ALA A 12 -9.10 25.35 -9.98
CA ALA A 12 -7.94 25.96 -9.32
C ALA A 12 -7.43 25.13 -8.12
N GLN A 13 -8.34 24.49 -7.37
CA GLN A 13 -7.97 23.61 -6.25
C GLN A 13 -7.36 22.28 -6.73
N HIS A 14 -7.87 21.70 -7.82
CA HIS A 14 -7.33 20.45 -8.40
C HIS A 14 -5.91 20.62 -8.99
N LEU A 15 -5.64 21.76 -9.63
CA LEU A 15 -4.29 22.10 -10.12
C LEU A 15 -3.29 22.34 -8.98
N SER A 16 -3.75 22.86 -7.84
CA SER A 16 -2.92 23.04 -6.64
C SER A 16 -2.51 21.70 -6.02
N TYR A 17 -3.42 20.72 -5.98
CA TYR A 17 -3.16 19.41 -5.36
C TYR A 17 -2.25 18.53 -6.22
N SER A 18 -2.44 18.51 -7.54
CA SER A 18 -1.58 17.79 -8.48
C SER A 18 -0.13 18.31 -8.44
N ASN A 19 0.05 19.63 -8.36
CA ASN A 19 1.39 20.20 -8.28
C ASN A 19 2.06 19.95 -6.92
N ARG A 20 1.30 19.95 -5.82
CA ARG A 20 1.81 19.57 -4.49
C ARG A 20 2.25 18.11 -4.43
N MET A 21 1.49 17.19 -5.02
CA MET A 21 1.86 15.77 -5.11
C MET A 21 3.11 15.55 -5.98
N LYS A 22 3.24 16.26 -7.10
CA LYS A 22 4.46 16.20 -7.94
C LYS A 22 5.69 16.74 -7.22
N ILE A 23 5.55 17.84 -6.47
CA ILE A 23 6.63 18.39 -5.65
C ILE A 23 7.01 17.42 -4.52
N PHE A 24 6.04 16.77 -3.87
CA PHE A 24 6.30 15.78 -2.83
C PHE A 24 6.99 14.52 -3.37
N LEU A 25 6.58 14.05 -4.55
CA LEU A 25 7.17 12.86 -5.18
C LEU A 25 8.60 13.13 -5.69
N VAL A 26 8.85 14.32 -6.24
CA VAL A 26 10.20 14.77 -6.64
C VAL A 26 11.08 15.01 -5.41
N ALA A 27 10.56 15.56 -4.32
CA ALA A 27 11.28 15.72 -3.06
C ALA A 27 11.61 14.38 -2.39
N ALA A 28 10.70 13.41 -2.43
CA ALA A 28 10.93 12.05 -1.92
C ALA A 28 11.96 11.30 -2.76
N LEU A 29 11.90 11.41 -4.10
CA LEU A 29 12.90 10.83 -5.00
C LEU A 29 14.28 11.48 -4.80
N LEU A 30 14.33 12.81 -4.63
CA LEU A 30 15.57 13.53 -4.32
C LEU A 30 16.14 13.11 -2.95
N ALA A 31 15.31 12.98 -1.92
CA ALA A 31 15.71 12.49 -0.60
C ALA A 31 16.24 11.04 -0.62
N CYS A 32 15.70 10.20 -1.51
CA CYS A 32 16.21 8.85 -1.73
C CYS A 32 17.54 8.84 -2.51
N THR A 33 17.77 9.79 -3.42
CA THR A 33 19.03 9.90 -4.17
C THR A 33 20.15 10.65 -3.43
N GLU A 34 19.82 11.51 -2.47
CA GLU A 34 20.80 12.15 -1.57
C GLU A 34 21.27 11.23 -0.42
N GLY A 35 20.77 9.99 -0.38
CA GLY A 35 21.22 8.91 0.51
C GLY A 35 22.64 8.39 0.26
N LEU A 36 23.42 9.02 -0.62
CA LEU A 36 24.86 8.79 -0.78
C LEU A 36 25.69 9.70 0.16
N SER A 37 25.57 9.42 1.46
CA SER A 37 26.66 9.29 2.46
C SER A 37 27.75 10.37 2.59
N SER A 38 27.74 11.50 1.87
CA SER A 38 28.90 12.41 1.81
C SER A 38 28.65 13.83 2.32
N ARG A 39 27.40 14.25 2.57
CA ARG A 39 27.09 15.62 3.02
C ARG A 39 26.57 15.80 4.45
N PHE A 40 26.31 14.73 5.21
CA PHE A 40 26.03 14.84 6.65
C PHE A 40 27.31 14.97 7.50
N ARG A 41 28.25 15.80 7.06
CA ARG A 41 29.38 16.28 7.88
C ARG A 41 29.13 17.67 8.47
N THR A 42 27.94 18.25 8.32
CA THR A 42 27.68 19.63 8.75
C THR A 42 26.42 19.76 9.60
N SER A 43 26.45 19.25 10.83
CA SER A 43 25.78 19.92 11.95
C SER A 43 26.42 19.57 13.31
N ASP A 44 27.69 19.93 13.48
CA ASP A 44 28.37 19.87 14.79
C ASP A 44 27.76 20.81 15.86
N LYS A 45 26.72 21.58 15.54
CA LYS A 45 26.20 22.65 16.41
C LYS A 45 25.10 22.23 17.40
N LEU A 46 24.66 20.97 17.38
CA LEU A 46 23.61 20.47 18.30
C LEU A 46 24.07 19.31 19.18
N SER A 47 25.38 18.99 19.20
CA SER A 47 25.89 18.09 20.22
C SER A 47 25.86 18.81 21.57
N PRO A 48 25.26 18.23 22.63
CA PRO A 48 25.49 18.73 23.98
C PRO A 48 27.01 18.84 24.19
N ALA A 49 27.47 20.02 24.60
CA ALA A 49 28.87 20.32 24.79
C ALA A 49 29.44 19.32 25.81
N GLY A 50 30.36 18.45 25.39
CA GLY A 50 31.06 17.52 26.28
C GLY A 50 31.03 16.05 25.88
N VAL A 51 30.14 15.59 24.98
CA VAL A 51 30.12 14.16 24.59
C VAL A 51 31.19 13.88 23.55
N THR A 52 32.20 13.10 23.92
CA THR A 52 33.30 12.72 23.03
C THR A 52 32.78 11.83 21.88
N PRO A 53 33.41 11.85 20.70
CA PRO A 53 33.05 10.97 19.59
C PRO A 53 33.05 9.48 19.97
N LYS A 54 33.90 9.09 20.91
CA LYS A 54 33.97 7.72 21.45
C LYS A 54 32.71 7.37 22.23
N GLU A 55 32.24 8.24 23.12
CA GLU A 55 31.01 8.02 23.88
C GLU A 55 29.77 7.93 22.98
N LYS A 56 29.70 8.75 21.92
CA LYS A 56 28.64 8.65 20.91
C LYS A 56 28.67 7.29 20.19
N SER A 57 29.86 6.82 19.81
CA SER A 57 30.03 5.52 19.16
C SER A 57 29.60 4.37 20.08
N VAL A 58 29.98 4.42 21.36
CA VAL A 58 29.59 3.42 22.37
C VAL A 58 28.07 3.41 22.59
N ALA A 59 27.45 4.59 22.73
CA ALA A 59 26.00 4.71 22.88
C ALA A 59 25.25 4.19 21.64
N LEU A 60 25.71 4.53 20.43
CA LEU A 60 25.14 4.03 19.18
C LEU A 60 25.27 2.52 19.05
N ASN A 61 26.42 1.93 19.40
CA ASN A 61 26.61 0.49 19.38
C ASN A 61 25.70 -0.21 20.39
N LYS A 62 25.51 0.36 21.59
CA LYS A 62 24.56 -0.18 22.58
C LYS A 62 23.12 -0.17 22.07
N ILE A 63 22.71 0.91 21.37
CA ILE A 63 21.39 0.99 20.73
C ILE A 63 21.26 -0.04 19.61
N ARG A 64 22.29 -0.20 18.76
CA ARG A 64 22.29 -1.20 17.67
C ARG A 64 22.21 -2.62 18.19
N LEU A 65 22.96 -2.95 19.23
CA LEU A 65 22.89 -4.25 19.90
C LEU A 65 21.48 -4.51 20.41
N ARG A 66 20.87 -3.52 21.09
CA ARG A 66 19.51 -3.67 21.60
C ARG A 66 18.47 -3.83 20.49
N LEU A 67 18.61 -3.08 19.39
CA LEU A 67 17.73 -3.22 18.23
C LEU A 67 17.89 -4.59 17.55
N ALA A 68 19.11 -5.12 17.48
CA ALA A 68 19.37 -6.44 16.93
C ALA A 68 18.76 -7.55 17.82
N GLU A 69 18.89 -7.45 19.15
CA GLU A 69 18.22 -8.37 20.08
C GLU A 69 16.70 -8.37 19.87
N LEU A 70 16.09 -7.18 19.76
CA LEU A 70 14.65 -7.04 19.50
C LEU A 70 14.26 -7.59 18.13
N SER A 71 15.13 -7.47 17.12
CA SER A 71 14.92 -8.04 15.80
C SER A 71 14.92 -9.58 15.84
N LEU A 72 15.83 -10.19 16.62
CA LEU A 72 15.84 -11.65 16.79
C LEU A 72 14.61 -12.16 17.53
N GLU A 73 14.20 -11.45 18.58
CA GLU A 73 12.95 -11.75 19.26
C GLU A 73 11.77 -11.68 18.28
N ASP A 74 11.67 -10.60 17.49
CA ASP A 74 10.63 -10.42 16.49
C ASP A 74 10.61 -11.53 15.42
N VAL A 75 11.76 -11.94 14.89
CA VAL A 75 11.84 -13.06 13.93
C VAL A 75 11.33 -14.36 14.56
N ARG A 76 11.75 -14.68 15.79
CA ARG A 76 11.25 -15.88 16.50
C ARG A 76 9.72 -15.85 16.61
N TRP A 77 9.15 -14.70 16.93
CA TRP A 77 7.70 -14.53 17.03
C TRP A 77 6.98 -14.63 15.69
N ARG A 78 7.58 -14.14 14.60
CA ARG A 78 7.03 -14.30 13.24
C ARG A 78 6.96 -15.75 12.83
N ARG A 79 8.03 -16.52 13.09
CA ARG A 79 8.03 -17.98 12.82
C ARG A 79 6.97 -18.72 13.62
N GLU A 80 6.75 -18.33 14.87
CA GLU A 80 5.68 -18.91 15.70
C GLU A 80 4.28 -18.50 15.19
N ALA A 81 4.11 -17.26 14.72
CA ALA A 81 2.88 -16.82 14.07
C ALA A 81 2.58 -17.62 12.80
N ASP A 82 3.59 -17.84 11.97
CA ASP A 82 3.48 -18.60 10.72
C ASP A 82 3.11 -20.06 10.96
N ARG A 83 3.62 -20.67 12.04
CA ARG A 83 3.19 -22.02 12.45
C ARG A 83 1.69 -22.09 12.75
N VAL A 84 1.13 -21.05 13.36
CA VAL A 84 -0.30 -20.98 13.70
C VAL A 84 -1.15 -20.72 12.45
N THR A 85 -0.72 -19.84 11.53
CA THR A 85 -1.49 -19.46 10.32
C THR A 85 -1.47 -20.48 9.20
N VAL A 86 -0.50 -21.40 9.15
CA VAL A 86 -0.45 -22.51 8.17
C VAL A 86 -1.71 -23.41 8.19
N SER A 87 -2.51 -23.34 9.25
CA SER A 87 -3.76 -24.09 9.38
C SER A 87 -4.95 -23.54 8.56
N ILE A 88 -4.85 -22.31 8.02
CA ILE A 88 -5.95 -21.68 7.27
C ILE A 88 -5.75 -21.96 5.77
N LYS A 89 -6.56 -22.85 5.20
CA LYS A 89 -6.60 -23.04 3.73
C LYS A 89 -7.24 -21.82 3.09
N PRO A 90 -6.55 -21.07 2.21
CA PRO A 90 -7.17 -19.97 1.51
C PRO A 90 -8.19 -20.53 0.50
N GLU A 91 -9.47 -20.21 0.68
CA GLU A 91 -10.51 -20.43 -0.31
C GLU A 91 -10.57 -19.21 -1.24
N GLY A 92 -10.48 -19.41 -2.56
CA GLY A 92 -10.52 -18.30 -3.51
C GLY A 92 -9.91 -18.60 -4.88
N ASP A 93 -9.75 -17.54 -5.68
CA ASP A 93 -9.15 -17.56 -7.00
C ASP A 93 -7.71 -18.13 -6.96
N ILE A 94 -7.44 -19.09 -7.84
CA ILE A 94 -6.15 -19.79 -7.96
C ILE A 94 -5.00 -18.80 -8.20
N GLU A 95 -5.23 -17.73 -8.97
CA GLU A 95 -4.20 -16.74 -9.25
C GLU A 95 -3.87 -15.91 -8.00
N ALA A 96 -4.88 -15.52 -7.22
CA ALA A 96 -4.71 -14.83 -5.95
C ALA A 96 -3.98 -15.70 -4.93
N ILE A 97 -4.31 -17.00 -4.85
CA ILE A 97 -3.64 -17.96 -3.96
C ILE A 97 -2.15 -18.09 -4.31
N ARG A 98 -1.82 -18.23 -5.60
CA ARG A 98 -0.41 -18.30 -6.05
C ARG A 98 0.36 -17.01 -5.74
N LEU A 99 -0.29 -15.86 -5.89
CA LEU A 99 0.32 -14.57 -5.55
C LEU A 99 0.56 -14.45 -4.04
N LEU A 100 -0.40 -14.86 -3.21
CA LEU A 100 -0.24 -14.90 -1.75
C LEU A 100 0.89 -15.85 -1.33
N GLU A 101 1.01 -17.01 -1.96
CA GLU A 101 2.08 -17.96 -1.69
C GLU A 101 3.47 -17.37 -2.06
N ARG A 102 3.56 -16.67 -3.19
CA ARG A 102 4.79 -15.94 -3.57
C ARG A 102 5.15 -14.85 -2.57
N ILE A 103 4.17 -14.06 -2.11
CA ILE A 103 4.38 -13.03 -1.10
C ILE A 103 4.82 -13.65 0.22
N LYS A 104 4.18 -14.74 0.64
CA LYS A 104 4.54 -15.48 1.85
C LYS A 104 5.97 -15.99 1.81
N ASN A 105 6.37 -16.62 0.70
CA ASN A 105 7.73 -17.12 0.51
C ASN A 105 8.76 -15.99 0.50
N LEU A 106 8.44 -14.87 -0.17
CA LEU A 106 9.30 -13.69 -0.18
C LEU A 106 9.45 -13.09 1.21
N TRP A 107 8.36 -13.04 1.99
CA TRP A 107 8.37 -12.55 3.37
C TRP A 107 9.19 -13.44 4.30
N GLY A 108 9.03 -14.76 4.22
CA GLY A 108 9.84 -15.72 4.98
C GLY A 108 11.34 -15.51 4.73
N ALA A 109 11.73 -15.35 3.46
CA ALA A 109 13.12 -15.08 3.11
C ALA A 109 13.63 -13.71 3.63
N VAL A 110 12.79 -12.68 3.72
CA VAL A 110 13.15 -11.40 4.39
C VAL A 110 13.38 -11.63 5.88
N VAL A 111 12.53 -12.42 6.53
CA VAL A 111 12.59 -12.69 7.96
C VAL A 111 13.87 -13.46 8.31
N ASP A 112 14.21 -14.49 7.54
CA ASP A 112 15.45 -15.27 7.73
C ASP A 112 16.70 -14.39 7.55
N GLU A 113 16.66 -13.48 6.58
CA GLU A 113 17.74 -12.52 6.35
C GLU A 113 17.91 -11.52 7.51
N GLU A 114 16.80 -10.94 8.01
CA GLU A 114 16.86 -10.03 9.14
C GLU A 114 17.30 -10.73 10.43
N GLU A 115 16.96 -12.02 10.61
CA GLU A 115 17.49 -12.82 11.71
C GLU A 115 19.00 -12.91 11.62
N PHE A 116 19.53 -13.39 10.49
CA PHE A 116 20.95 -13.53 10.28
C PHE A 116 21.68 -12.20 10.52
N ARG A 117 21.15 -11.10 9.97
CA ARG A 117 21.75 -9.77 10.16
C ARG A 117 21.76 -9.35 11.62
N ALA A 118 20.68 -9.59 12.34
CA ALA A 118 20.61 -9.29 13.76
C ALA A 118 21.60 -10.13 14.57
N GLU A 119 21.75 -11.43 14.29
CA GLU A 119 22.75 -12.28 14.93
C GLU A 119 24.18 -11.75 14.69
N GLN A 120 24.48 -11.34 13.45
CA GLN A 120 25.80 -10.79 13.13
C GLN A 120 26.04 -9.43 13.78
N ILE A 121 25.02 -8.57 13.89
CA ILE A 121 25.17 -7.29 14.60
C ILE A 121 25.52 -7.53 16.06
N ILE A 122 24.93 -8.55 16.70
CA ILE A 122 25.25 -8.94 18.07
C ILE A 122 26.67 -9.49 18.16
N SER A 123 27.03 -10.45 17.30
CA SER A 123 28.35 -11.11 17.32
C SER A 123 29.50 -10.12 17.07
N PHE A 124 29.30 -9.11 16.22
CA PHE A 124 30.29 -8.08 15.91
C PHE A 124 30.23 -6.84 16.81
N GLY A 125 29.51 -6.89 17.92
CA GLY A 125 29.48 -5.81 18.91
C GLY A 125 28.81 -4.53 18.41
N GLY A 126 27.76 -4.64 17.61
CA GLY A 126 26.96 -3.52 17.10
C GLY A 126 27.40 -2.98 15.74
N ARG A 127 28.32 -3.66 15.02
CA ARG A 127 28.66 -3.28 13.64
C ARG A 127 27.53 -3.73 12.70
N GLY A 128 27.02 -2.78 11.91
CA GLY A 128 26.01 -3.08 10.90
C GLY A 128 26.55 -4.01 9.81
N VAL A 129 25.77 -5.02 9.45
CA VAL A 129 26.03 -5.91 8.32
C VAL A 129 25.13 -5.52 7.15
N ARG A 130 25.73 -5.36 5.96
CA ARG A 130 24.98 -5.10 4.73
C ARG A 130 24.21 -6.36 4.31
N PRO A 131 22.96 -6.24 3.84
CA PRO A 131 22.15 -7.34 3.31
C PRO A 131 22.93 -8.27 2.35
N MET A 132 23.64 -7.73 1.37
CA MET A 132 24.41 -8.53 0.39
C MET A 132 25.56 -9.34 0.98
N ASN A 133 26.05 -9.00 2.19
CA ASN A 133 27.17 -9.70 2.83
C ASN A 133 26.73 -10.96 3.57
N ALA A 134 25.43 -11.24 3.67
CA ALA A 134 24.94 -12.51 4.19
C ALA A 134 25.39 -13.67 3.27
N PRO A 135 25.71 -14.86 3.81
CA PRO A 135 25.99 -16.05 3.01
C PRO A 135 24.74 -16.42 2.19
N PRO A 136 24.90 -17.05 1.01
CA PRO A 136 23.78 -17.31 0.10
C PRO A 136 22.64 -18.10 0.74
N ASP A 137 22.93 -18.95 1.71
CA ASP A 137 21.94 -19.76 2.44
C ASP A 137 21.07 -18.94 3.41
N ALA A 138 21.55 -17.77 3.86
CA ALA A 138 20.83 -16.84 4.74
C ALA A 138 20.50 -15.50 4.06
N ARG A 139 20.80 -15.39 2.75
CA ARG A 139 20.61 -14.16 1.98
C ARG A 139 19.19 -14.14 1.43
N GLY A 140 18.36 -13.31 2.04
CA GLY A 140 16.99 -13.08 1.60
C GLY A 140 16.89 -12.20 0.35
N PRO A 141 15.67 -11.77 -0.02
CA PRO A 141 15.43 -11.05 -1.25
C PRO A 141 16.07 -9.66 -1.23
N LEU A 142 16.25 -9.02 -0.07
CA LEU A 142 16.91 -7.72 0.02
C LEU A 142 18.39 -7.88 -0.32
N GLY A 143 19.08 -8.83 0.30
CA GLY A 143 20.48 -9.14 0.01
C GLY A 143 20.68 -9.59 -1.43
N ASN A 144 19.77 -10.38 -1.99
CA ASN A 144 19.80 -10.77 -3.40
C ASN A 144 19.56 -9.58 -4.35
N THR A 145 18.67 -8.65 -4.00
CA THR A 145 18.47 -7.43 -4.80
C THR A 145 19.66 -6.50 -4.70
N GLU A 146 20.22 -6.31 -3.51
CA GLU A 146 21.43 -5.49 -3.30
C GLU A 146 22.61 -6.11 -4.03
N GLU A 147 22.83 -7.43 -3.95
CA GLU A 147 23.86 -8.12 -4.72
C GLU A 147 23.62 -7.96 -6.22
N ARG A 148 22.39 -8.16 -6.72
CA ARG A 148 22.10 -7.99 -8.15
C ARG A 148 22.32 -6.56 -8.61
N VAL A 149 21.95 -5.56 -7.80
CA VAL A 149 22.14 -4.14 -8.11
C VAL A 149 23.62 -3.81 -8.07
N VAL A 150 24.36 -4.26 -7.05
CA VAL A 150 25.80 -4.05 -6.93
C VAL A 150 26.52 -4.75 -8.08
N ALA A 151 26.22 -6.03 -8.35
CA ALA A 151 26.73 -6.78 -9.49
C ALA A 151 26.40 -6.07 -10.80
N PHE A 152 25.18 -5.59 -10.99
CA PHE A 152 24.78 -4.82 -12.18
C PHE A 152 25.56 -3.51 -12.34
N ILE A 153 25.82 -2.80 -11.24
CA ILE A 153 26.59 -1.55 -11.23
C ILE A 153 28.08 -1.81 -11.44
N THR A 154 28.64 -2.84 -10.82
CA THR A 154 30.06 -3.18 -10.89
C THR A 154 30.42 -3.88 -12.19
N ASP A 155 29.50 -4.66 -12.72
CA ASP A 155 29.68 -5.41 -13.95
C ASP A 155 29.19 -4.55 -15.12
N ALA A 156 30.04 -3.61 -15.52
CA ALA A 156 29.81 -2.71 -16.64
C ALA A 156 29.47 -3.45 -17.95
N SER A 157 29.70 -4.77 -18.00
CA SER A 157 29.34 -5.67 -19.10
C SER A 157 27.85 -6.08 -19.11
N LEU A 158 27.17 -6.07 -17.96
CA LEU A 158 25.74 -6.39 -17.82
C LEU A 158 24.83 -5.19 -18.10
N LEU A 159 25.35 -3.98 -17.93
CA LEU A 159 24.64 -2.75 -18.26
C LEU A 159 24.20 -2.73 -19.75
N PRO A 160 25.05 -3.07 -20.74
CA PRO A 160 24.64 -3.28 -22.12
C PRO A 160 23.50 -4.28 -22.29
N ALA A 161 23.52 -5.44 -21.61
CA ALA A 161 22.51 -6.48 -21.78
C ALA A 161 21.15 -6.11 -21.17
N ALA A 162 21.13 -5.52 -19.96
CA ALA A 162 19.88 -5.05 -19.37
C ALA A 162 19.33 -3.84 -20.14
N MET A 163 20.22 -2.93 -20.58
CA MET A 163 19.84 -1.84 -21.47
C MET A 163 19.31 -2.37 -22.79
N GLN A 164 19.88 -3.43 -23.36
CA GLN A 164 19.39 -4.05 -24.58
C GLN A 164 18.02 -4.68 -24.38
N LYS A 165 17.75 -5.31 -23.22
CA LYS A 165 16.43 -5.86 -22.88
C LYS A 165 15.38 -4.77 -22.66
N LEU A 166 15.74 -3.68 -21.98
CA LEU A 166 14.87 -2.53 -21.81
C LEU A 166 14.62 -1.84 -23.16
N THR A 167 15.66 -1.69 -23.97
CA THR A 167 15.58 -1.12 -25.31
C THR A 167 14.72 -1.99 -26.22
N SER A 168 14.87 -3.32 -26.19
CA SER A 168 14.04 -4.22 -26.99
C SER A 168 12.57 -4.18 -26.56
N PHE A 169 12.30 -4.11 -25.25
CA PHE A 169 10.95 -3.90 -24.74
C PHE A 169 10.36 -2.56 -25.19
N VAL A 170 11.11 -1.47 -25.06
CA VAL A 170 10.68 -0.12 -25.50
C VAL A 170 10.46 -0.09 -27.01
N LEU A 171 11.36 -0.66 -27.80
CA LEU A 171 11.23 -0.75 -29.26
C LEU A 171 10.03 -1.60 -29.66
N GLN A 172 9.77 -2.71 -28.96
CA GLN A 172 8.60 -3.55 -29.18
C GLN A 172 7.31 -2.77 -28.91
N GLU A 173 7.22 -2.06 -27.78
CA GLU A 173 6.05 -1.24 -27.43
C GLU A 173 5.86 -0.06 -28.39
N LEU A 174 6.95 0.56 -28.85
CA LEU A 174 6.91 1.59 -29.88
C LEU A 174 6.40 1.02 -31.20
N ASN A 175 6.89 -0.15 -31.63
CA ASN A 175 6.42 -0.79 -32.84
C ASN A 175 4.93 -1.15 -32.73
N ASN A 176 4.49 -1.72 -31.61
CA ASN A 176 3.07 -1.99 -31.36
C ASN A 176 2.20 -0.73 -31.48
N THR A 177 2.70 0.39 -30.95
CA THR A 177 2.02 1.69 -31.03
C THR A 177 1.98 2.20 -32.48
N ILE A 178 3.07 2.09 -33.23
CA ILE A 178 3.12 2.46 -34.66
C ILE A 178 2.16 1.61 -35.48
N GLN A 179 2.12 0.29 -35.25
CA GLN A 179 1.21 -0.61 -35.97
C GLN A 179 -0.25 -0.30 -35.64
N SER A 180 -0.56 -0.03 -34.37
CA SER A 180 -1.88 0.43 -33.93
C SER A 180 -2.29 1.72 -34.63
N GLU A 181 -1.40 2.71 -34.74
CA GLU A 181 -1.69 3.96 -35.45
C GLU A 181 -1.85 3.77 -36.96
N LYS A 182 -0.99 2.96 -37.60
CA LYS A 182 -1.14 2.61 -39.02
C LYS A 182 -2.50 1.97 -39.28
N PHE A 183 -2.91 1.03 -38.44
CA PHE A 183 -4.22 0.37 -38.55
C PHE A 183 -5.38 1.38 -38.46
N ARG A 184 -5.29 2.36 -37.54
CA ARG A 184 -6.30 3.43 -37.41
C ARG A 184 -6.32 4.35 -38.64
N VAL A 185 -5.15 4.69 -39.17
CA VAL A 185 -4.99 5.54 -40.37
C VAL A 185 -5.49 4.83 -41.63
N GLU A 186 -5.29 3.52 -41.77
CA GLU A 186 -5.80 2.73 -42.89
C GLU A 186 -7.33 2.62 -42.85
N ARG A 187 -7.91 2.50 -41.65
CA ARG A 187 -9.36 2.46 -41.42
C ARG A 187 -10.03 3.84 -41.31
N LYS A 188 -9.39 4.90 -41.81
CA LYS A 188 -9.75 6.34 -41.82
C LYS A 188 -11.25 6.73 -41.93
N LYS A 189 -12.13 5.86 -42.40
CA LYS A 189 -13.59 6.09 -42.45
C LYS A 189 -14.30 5.83 -41.12
N GLN A 190 -13.66 5.13 -40.18
CA GLN A 190 -14.20 4.80 -38.87
C GLN A 190 -13.32 5.51 -37.84
N ASN A 191 -13.85 6.52 -37.14
CA ASN A 191 -13.17 7.22 -36.04
C ASN A 191 -12.88 6.23 -34.89
N MET A 192 -11.89 5.37 -35.07
CA MET A 192 -11.56 4.28 -34.17
C MET A 192 -10.73 4.82 -33.01
N ARG A 193 -11.14 4.49 -31.78
CA ARG A 193 -10.39 4.87 -30.58
C ARG A 193 -9.13 4.01 -30.46
N PRO A 194 -8.07 4.52 -29.83
CA PRO A 194 -6.86 3.72 -29.56
C PRO A 194 -7.12 2.37 -28.90
N MET A 195 -8.11 2.24 -28.02
CA MET A 195 -8.49 0.97 -27.40
C MET A 195 -9.21 -0.02 -28.32
N ASP A 196 -9.84 0.46 -29.40
CA ASP A 196 -10.54 -0.36 -30.38
C ASP A 196 -9.57 -0.87 -31.48
N ALA A 197 -8.31 -0.43 -31.44
CA ALA A 197 -7.22 -0.83 -32.33
C ALA A 197 -6.41 -2.01 -31.73
N PRO A 198 -5.47 -2.60 -32.48
CA PRO A 198 -4.57 -3.63 -31.95
C PRO A 198 -3.89 -3.20 -30.64
N PRO A 199 -3.58 -4.15 -29.75
CA PRO A 199 -3.09 -3.86 -28.41
C PRO A 199 -1.80 -3.03 -28.46
N SER A 200 -1.88 -1.83 -27.92
CA SER A 200 -0.76 -0.88 -27.78
C SER A 200 -0.71 -0.33 -26.36
N LEU A 201 0.42 0.29 -25.99
CA LEU A 201 0.53 1.00 -24.72
C LEU A 201 -0.55 2.09 -24.57
N ILE A 202 -0.80 2.84 -25.65
CA ILE A 202 -1.80 3.92 -25.67
C ILE A 202 -3.22 3.35 -25.47
N GLY A 203 -3.57 2.28 -26.19
CA GLY A 203 -4.87 1.63 -26.02
C GLY A 203 -5.08 1.09 -24.60
N ARG A 204 -4.04 0.46 -24.00
CA ARG A 204 -4.10 0.00 -22.61
C ARG A 204 -4.28 1.15 -21.61
N LEU A 205 -3.59 2.27 -21.83
CA LEU A 205 -3.72 3.46 -21.00
C LEU A 205 -5.11 4.08 -21.14
N GLU A 206 -5.68 4.12 -22.36
CA GLU A 206 -7.04 4.58 -22.58
C GLU A 206 -8.06 3.68 -21.86
N VAL A 207 -7.93 2.34 -21.97
CA VAL A 207 -8.79 1.40 -21.23
C VAL A 207 -8.68 1.61 -19.72
N PHE A 208 -7.47 1.82 -19.21
CA PHE A 208 -7.27 2.11 -17.79
C PHE A 208 -7.99 3.41 -17.38
N VAL A 209 -7.81 4.49 -18.13
CA VAL A 209 -8.45 5.79 -17.85
C VAL A 209 -9.97 5.71 -18.01
N ASP A 210 -10.49 5.00 -19.01
CA ASP A 210 -11.92 4.80 -19.20
C ASP A 210 -12.53 4.00 -18.04
N ASN A 211 -11.84 2.96 -17.56
CA ASN A 211 -12.29 2.21 -16.40
C ASN A 211 -12.30 3.06 -15.12
N VAL A 212 -11.26 3.86 -14.89
CA VAL A 212 -11.24 4.85 -13.80
C VAL A 212 -12.40 5.84 -13.93
N TYR A 213 -12.63 6.35 -15.14
CA TYR A 213 -13.70 7.31 -15.40
C TYR A 213 -15.09 6.72 -15.16
N ARG A 214 -15.35 5.48 -15.63
CA ARG A 214 -16.63 4.77 -15.39
C ARG A 214 -16.86 4.50 -13.92
N GLU A 215 -15.81 4.06 -13.22
CA GLU A 215 -15.82 3.83 -11.78
C GLU A 215 -16.18 5.12 -11.02
N GLU A 216 -15.49 6.22 -11.32
CA GLU A 216 -15.75 7.54 -10.73
C GLU A 216 -17.13 8.10 -11.10
N LYS A 217 -17.57 7.92 -12.34
CA LYS A 217 -18.91 8.34 -12.77
C LYS A 217 -19.99 7.59 -11.99
N TYR A 218 -19.83 6.27 -11.82
CA TYR A 218 -20.77 5.47 -11.04
C TYR A 218 -20.75 5.86 -9.56
N ARG A 219 -19.56 6.09 -8.98
CA ARG A 219 -19.40 6.61 -7.62
C ARG A 219 -20.12 7.94 -7.41
N ASN A 220 -19.97 8.87 -8.35
CA ASN A 220 -20.66 10.16 -8.30
C ASN A 220 -22.19 10.04 -8.40
N GLN A 221 -22.71 9.00 -9.07
CA GLN A 221 -24.16 8.72 -9.15
C GLN A 221 -24.70 8.11 -7.85
N GLN A 222 -23.90 7.31 -7.14
CA GLN A 222 -24.27 6.57 -5.92
C GLN A 222 -23.89 7.33 -4.62
N HIS A 223 -23.77 8.66 -4.67
CA HIS A 223 -23.17 9.52 -3.63
C HIS A 223 -21.63 9.55 -3.65
N PHE A 224 -21.09 10.77 -3.68
CA PHE A 224 -19.65 11.09 -3.69
C PHE A 224 -18.86 10.49 -2.51
N SER A 225 -19.55 10.12 -1.42
CA SER A 225 -18.98 9.54 -0.21
C SER A 225 -18.65 8.05 -0.33
N THR A 226 -19.18 7.34 -1.32
CA THR A 226 -18.94 5.90 -1.46
C THR A 226 -17.49 5.65 -1.83
N ARG A 227 -16.77 4.83 -1.05
CA ARG A 227 -15.37 4.46 -1.37
C ARG A 227 -15.32 3.51 -2.58
N PRO A 228 -14.28 3.57 -3.43
CA PRO A 228 -14.13 2.66 -4.59
C PRO A 228 -14.34 1.17 -4.26
N ILE A 229 -13.79 0.68 -3.14
CA ILE A 229 -13.95 -0.72 -2.69
C ILE A 229 -15.41 -1.13 -2.42
N HIS A 230 -16.28 -0.17 -2.06
CA HIS A 230 -17.69 -0.42 -1.73
C HIS A 230 -18.62 -0.36 -2.95
N LEU A 231 -18.10 -0.10 -4.14
CA LEU A 231 -18.89 -0.16 -5.37
C LEU A 231 -19.35 -1.60 -5.64
N LYS A 232 -20.53 -1.73 -6.28
CA LYS A 232 -21.07 -3.02 -6.74
C LYS A 232 -20.05 -3.71 -7.66
N ALA A 233 -19.93 -5.05 -7.57
CA ALA A 233 -18.88 -5.83 -8.23
C ALA A 233 -18.67 -5.51 -9.72
N GLY A 234 -19.74 -5.25 -10.48
CA GLY A 234 -19.65 -4.89 -11.91
C GLY A 234 -19.07 -3.50 -12.22
N TYR A 235 -18.95 -2.62 -11.22
CA TYR A 235 -18.40 -1.26 -11.35
C TYR A 235 -17.06 -1.10 -10.63
N ARG A 236 -16.51 -2.17 -10.05
CA ARG A 236 -15.20 -2.14 -9.40
C ARG A 236 -14.12 -2.06 -10.48
N GLY A 237 -13.51 -0.89 -10.60
CA GLY A 237 -12.45 -0.64 -11.55
C GLY A 237 -11.07 -0.83 -10.93
N PRO A 238 -10.02 -0.26 -11.56
CA PRO A 238 -8.67 -0.35 -11.05
C PRO A 238 -8.46 0.38 -9.71
N LEU A 239 -9.26 1.42 -9.39
CA LEU A 239 -9.12 2.12 -8.11
C LEU A 239 -9.59 1.25 -6.95
N ALA A 240 -10.75 0.58 -7.09
CA ALA A 240 -11.23 -0.39 -6.11
C ALA A 240 -10.22 -1.52 -5.87
N LYS A 241 -9.58 -2.03 -6.93
CA LYS A 241 -8.54 -3.07 -6.81
C LYS A 241 -7.31 -2.57 -6.06
N LEU A 242 -6.85 -1.35 -6.36
CA LEU A 242 -5.73 -0.73 -5.68
C LEU A 242 -6.07 -0.45 -4.21
N GLU A 243 -7.25 0.11 -3.94
CA GLU A 243 -7.73 0.35 -2.58
C GLU A 243 -7.82 -0.96 -1.78
N TYR A 244 -8.41 -2.01 -2.35
CA TYR A 244 -8.47 -3.34 -1.74
C TYR A 244 -7.07 -3.87 -1.42
N ALA A 245 -6.15 -3.84 -2.38
CA ALA A 245 -4.78 -4.30 -2.17
C ALA A 245 -4.10 -3.50 -1.05
N THR A 246 -4.22 -2.17 -1.06
CA THR A 246 -3.64 -1.32 0.00
C THR A 246 -4.28 -1.55 1.36
N SER A 247 -5.61 -1.72 1.44
CA SER A 247 -6.32 -2.00 2.68
C SER A 247 -5.90 -3.34 3.25
N SER A 248 -5.90 -4.40 2.44
CA SER A 248 -5.47 -5.73 2.87
C SER A 248 -4.03 -5.74 3.38
N PHE A 249 -3.14 -4.97 2.75
CA PHE A 249 -1.76 -4.83 3.19
C PHE A 249 -1.67 -4.09 4.54
N LEU A 250 -2.43 -3.01 4.70
CA LEU A 250 -2.49 -2.26 5.96
C LEU A 250 -3.09 -3.09 7.09
N ASP A 251 -4.11 -3.91 6.83
CA ASP A 251 -4.71 -4.77 7.84
C ASP A 251 -3.71 -5.81 8.36
N VAL A 252 -2.92 -6.42 7.47
CA VAL A 252 -1.83 -7.32 7.84
C VAL A 252 -0.77 -6.58 8.68
N LEU A 253 -0.39 -5.36 8.28
CA LEU A 253 0.56 -4.55 9.04
C LEU A 253 0.02 -4.17 10.43
N ILE A 254 -1.24 -3.77 10.54
CA ILE A 254 -1.88 -3.41 11.81
C ILE A 254 -1.95 -4.63 12.74
N ALA A 255 -2.36 -5.79 12.21
CA ALA A 255 -2.41 -7.03 12.99
C ALA A 255 -1.02 -7.42 13.49
N TYR A 256 -0.01 -7.29 12.63
CA TYR A 256 1.39 -7.54 12.99
C TYR A 256 1.89 -6.57 14.06
N GLU A 257 1.69 -5.26 13.89
CA GLU A 257 2.16 -4.25 14.85
C GLU A 257 1.44 -4.36 16.19
N LYS A 258 0.14 -4.67 16.18
CA LYS A 258 -0.61 -4.96 17.41
C LYS A 258 -0.01 -6.14 18.16
N LYS A 259 0.29 -7.25 17.46
CA LYS A 259 0.94 -8.42 18.08
C LYS A 259 2.32 -8.07 18.62
N ARG A 260 3.10 -7.30 17.88
CA ARG A 260 4.42 -6.82 18.31
C ARG A 260 4.32 -5.96 19.58
N LEU A 261 3.35 -5.05 19.66
CA LEU A 261 3.11 -4.22 20.84
C LEU A 261 2.66 -5.05 22.04
N ASP A 262 1.75 -6.01 21.85
CA ASP A 262 1.30 -6.91 22.91
C ASP A 262 2.48 -7.71 23.50
N LEU A 263 3.41 -8.14 22.65
CA LEU A 263 4.62 -8.84 23.07
C LEU A 263 5.61 -7.93 23.81
N LEU A 264 5.86 -6.72 23.31
CA LEU A 264 6.71 -5.75 24.00
C LEU A 264 6.11 -5.35 25.37
N SER A 265 4.79 -5.33 25.48
CA SER A 265 4.06 -5.13 26.74
C SER A 265 4.26 -6.31 27.70
N GLN A 266 4.12 -7.55 27.21
CA GLN A 266 4.37 -8.77 27.99
C GLN A 266 5.82 -8.88 28.46
N ALA A 267 6.80 -8.47 27.64
CA ALA A 267 8.21 -8.43 27.97
C ALA A 267 8.59 -7.32 28.97
N GLY A 268 7.64 -6.45 29.35
CA GLY A 268 7.89 -5.31 30.24
C GLY A 268 8.75 -4.21 29.61
N LEU A 269 8.91 -4.21 28.29
CA LEU A 269 9.70 -3.23 27.55
C LEU A 269 8.89 -2.00 27.20
N LEU A 270 7.58 -2.15 27.00
CA LEU A 270 6.68 -1.02 27.01
C LEU A 270 6.41 -0.61 28.46
N LEU A 271 6.67 0.66 28.76
CA LEU A 271 6.16 1.28 29.96
C LEU A 271 4.65 1.10 29.95
N LYS A 272 4.13 0.26 30.86
CA LYS A 272 2.70 0.13 31.09
C LYS A 272 2.16 1.53 31.37
N ARG A 273 1.05 1.87 30.72
CA ARG A 273 0.41 3.16 30.97
C ARG A 273 0.05 3.25 32.45
N PRO A 274 0.19 4.42 33.12
CA PRO A 274 -0.17 4.59 34.52
C PRO A 274 -1.54 3.99 34.88
N MET A 275 -2.53 4.17 33.99
CA MET A 275 -3.87 3.61 34.13
C MET A 275 -3.91 2.07 34.10
N GLU A 276 -3.03 1.42 33.34
CA GLU A 276 -2.95 -0.04 33.22
C GLU A 276 -2.13 -0.67 34.36
N ALA A 277 -1.07 0.01 34.82
CA ALA A 277 -0.24 -0.46 35.91
C ALA A 277 -0.93 -0.32 37.26
N HIS A 278 -1.53 0.84 37.53
CA HIS A 278 -2.15 1.18 38.80
C HIS A 278 -3.43 2.01 38.58
N PRO A 279 -4.58 1.37 38.30
CA PRO A 279 -5.82 2.08 37.96
C PRO A 279 -6.31 2.99 39.09
N ASN A 280 -6.06 2.62 40.35
CA ASN A 280 -6.45 3.41 41.52
C ASN A 280 -5.40 4.46 41.94
N SER A 281 -4.27 4.56 41.23
CA SER A 281 -3.27 5.60 41.51
C SER A 281 -3.78 6.96 41.05
N PRO A 282 -3.35 8.07 41.67
CA PRO A 282 -3.76 9.42 41.24
C PRO A 282 -3.36 9.70 39.78
N PHE A 283 -2.22 9.16 39.32
CA PHE A 283 -1.80 9.25 37.93
C PHE A 283 -2.66 8.40 36.99
N GLY A 284 -3.07 7.20 37.40
CA GLY A 284 -3.99 6.35 36.63
C GLY A 284 -5.38 6.97 36.50
N LEU A 285 -5.90 7.57 37.58
CA LEU A 285 -7.16 8.31 37.54
C LEU A 285 -7.08 9.55 36.63
N LEU A 286 -6.01 10.35 36.74
CA LEU A 286 -5.81 11.52 35.86
C LEU A 286 -5.69 11.12 34.39
N GLU A 287 -4.93 10.07 34.08
CA GLU A 287 -4.85 9.55 32.72
C GLU A 287 -6.22 9.05 32.23
N SER A 288 -6.97 8.32 33.06
CA SER A 288 -8.31 7.83 32.68
C SER A 288 -9.28 8.97 32.36
N ILE A 289 -9.26 10.05 33.15
CA ILE A 289 -10.06 11.24 32.92
C ILE A 289 -9.62 11.91 31.62
N PHE A 290 -8.32 12.09 31.42
CA PHE A 290 -7.78 12.74 30.23
C PHE A 290 -8.05 11.95 28.94
N VAL A 291 -7.83 10.64 28.97
CA VAL A 291 -8.16 9.73 27.86
C VAL A 291 -9.67 9.74 27.62
N GLY A 292 -10.49 9.70 28.67
CA GLY A 292 -11.95 9.84 28.57
C GLY A 292 -12.35 11.15 27.89
N LEU A 293 -11.76 12.27 28.29
CA LEU A 293 -12.06 13.61 27.77
C LEU A 293 -11.66 13.76 26.30
N ILE A 294 -10.56 13.13 25.86
CA ILE A 294 -10.14 13.13 24.45
C ILE A 294 -10.96 12.14 23.62
N ARG A 295 -11.25 10.95 24.14
CA ARG A 295 -11.84 9.84 23.38
C ARG A 295 -13.35 9.90 23.34
N ALA A 296 -14.01 10.45 24.35
CA ALA A 296 -15.47 10.59 24.39
C ALA A 296 -16.02 11.47 23.25
N PRO A 297 -15.44 12.64 22.91
CA PRO A 297 -15.90 13.43 21.76
C PRO A 297 -15.78 12.67 20.44
N ILE A 298 -14.71 11.88 20.25
CA ILE A 298 -14.51 11.09 19.03
C ILE A 298 -15.56 9.97 18.93
N LEU A 299 -15.83 9.27 20.04
CA LEU A 299 -16.86 8.23 20.09
C LEU A 299 -18.26 8.82 19.89
N LEU A 300 -18.56 9.95 20.52
CA LEU A 300 -19.81 10.67 20.33
C LEU A 300 -19.97 11.09 18.87
N ALA A 301 -18.94 11.68 18.25
CA ALA A 301 -18.98 12.06 16.84
C ALA A 301 -19.23 10.84 15.93
N ALA A 302 -18.55 9.71 16.18
CA ALA A 302 -18.79 8.47 15.43
C ALA A 302 -20.21 7.94 15.61
N LEU A 303 -20.77 8.03 16.82
CA LEU A 303 -22.12 7.61 17.13
C LEU A 303 -23.16 8.53 16.46
N PHE A 304 -22.95 9.85 16.49
CA PHE A 304 -23.79 10.81 15.78
C PHE A 304 -23.76 10.61 14.27
N SER A 305 -22.58 10.39 13.68
CA SER A 305 -22.46 10.04 12.26
C SER A 305 -23.25 8.76 11.96
N ARG A 306 -23.17 7.74 12.81
CA ARG A 306 -23.92 6.49 12.61
C ARG A 306 -25.43 6.67 12.74
N ILE A 307 -25.90 7.47 13.69
CA ILE A 307 -27.33 7.82 13.81
C ILE A 307 -27.79 8.59 12.58
N TYR A 308 -26.99 9.56 12.12
CA TYR A 308 -27.29 10.34 10.93
C TYR A 308 -27.42 9.44 9.69
N ASP A 309 -26.47 8.51 9.50
CA ASP A 309 -26.52 7.52 8.42
C ASP A 309 -27.80 6.68 8.49
N LEU A 310 -28.13 6.13 9.67
CA LEU A 310 -29.33 5.31 9.86
C LEU A 310 -30.64 6.08 9.62
N LEU A 311 -30.71 7.35 10.04
CA LEU A 311 -31.88 8.20 9.78
C LEU A 311 -32.06 8.45 8.29
N HIS A 312 -30.97 8.72 7.55
CA HIS A 312 -31.04 8.97 6.11
C HIS A 312 -31.25 7.70 5.28
N GLU A 313 -30.72 6.56 5.72
CA GLU A 313 -30.91 5.27 5.06
C GLU A 313 -32.40 4.85 5.09
N SER A 314 -33.13 5.20 6.16
CA SER A 314 -34.57 4.90 6.30
C SER A 314 -35.49 5.69 5.36
N GLU A 315 -35.09 6.88 4.89
CA GLU A 315 -35.89 7.65 3.91
C GLU A 315 -35.68 7.16 2.47
N THR A 316 -34.55 6.50 2.19
CA THR A 316 -34.20 6.05 0.83
C THR A 316 -34.80 4.71 0.42
N ASP A 317 -35.28 3.89 1.37
CA ASP A 317 -35.86 2.58 1.05
C ASP A 317 -37.28 2.68 0.42
N GLU A 318 -37.98 3.80 0.62
CA GLU A 318 -39.33 3.98 0.03
C GLU A 318 -39.30 4.32 -1.47
N TYR A 319 -38.16 4.75 -2.02
CA TYR A 319 -38.04 5.17 -3.43
C TYR A 319 -37.55 4.05 -4.38
N TYR A 320 -37.17 2.88 -3.87
CA TYR A 320 -36.64 1.76 -4.67
C TYR A 320 -37.65 0.62 -4.92
N VAL A 321 -38.87 0.72 -4.40
CA VAL A 321 -39.93 -0.26 -4.70
C VAL A 321 -40.53 -0.04 -6.10
N ASP A 322 -40.52 1.18 -6.64
CA ASP A 322 -41.09 1.52 -7.97
C ASP A 322 -40.03 1.92 -9.01
N SER A 323 -38.85 1.28 -9.02
CA SER A 323 -37.95 1.43 -10.17
C SER A 323 -38.50 0.67 -11.38
N PRO A 324 -38.80 1.32 -12.53
CA PRO A 324 -39.33 0.69 -13.74
C PRO A 324 -38.40 -0.39 -14.35
N LEU A 325 -37.17 -0.51 -13.84
CA LEU A 325 -36.24 -1.58 -14.20
C LEU A 325 -36.61 -2.95 -13.60
N LYS A 326 -37.41 -3.01 -12.52
CA LYS A 326 -37.98 -4.29 -12.04
C LYS A 326 -39.14 -4.74 -12.92
N GLN A 327 -40.00 -3.83 -13.37
CA GLN A 327 -41.07 -4.14 -14.33
C GLN A 327 -40.51 -4.69 -15.65
N GLN A 328 -39.43 -4.11 -16.19
CA GLN A 328 -38.78 -4.66 -17.40
C GLN A 328 -38.13 -6.04 -17.19
N ARG A 329 -37.81 -6.44 -15.96
CA ARG A 329 -37.25 -7.76 -15.65
C ARG A 329 -38.33 -8.81 -15.44
N GLU A 330 -39.50 -8.42 -14.95
CA GLU A 330 -40.67 -9.29 -14.85
C GLU A 330 -41.37 -9.46 -16.20
N GLU A 331 -41.43 -8.43 -17.04
CA GLU A 331 -41.93 -8.55 -18.41
C GLU A 331 -41.01 -9.39 -19.33
N ASN A 332 -39.69 -9.38 -19.11
CA ASN A 332 -38.77 -10.21 -19.90
C ASN A 332 -38.57 -11.64 -19.36
N ASN A 333 -39.09 -11.96 -18.17
CA ASN A 333 -39.08 -13.32 -17.63
C ASN A 333 -40.37 -14.10 -17.92
N PHE A 334 -41.27 -13.56 -18.76
CA PHE A 334 -42.53 -14.18 -19.13
C PHE A 334 -42.65 -14.46 -20.63
N SER A 335 -41.76 -15.28 -21.19
CA SER A 335 -42.07 -16.14 -22.35
C SER A 335 -40.91 -17.07 -22.71
N GLY A 336 -41.10 -18.38 -22.47
CA GLY A 336 -40.42 -19.43 -23.23
C GLY A 336 -39.71 -20.49 -22.38
N PRO A 337 -40.24 -21.73 -22.26
CA PRO A 337 -39.42 -22.89 -21.87
C PRO A 337 -38.39 -23.17 -22.97
N TRP A 338 -37.10 -23.14 -22.63
CA TRP A 338 -35.98 -23.39 -23.56
C TRP A 338 -35.64 -24.90 -23.71
N TRP A 339 -36.63 -25.78 -23.60
CA TRP A 339 -36.41 -27.23 -23.68
C TRP A 339 -37.54 -27.99 -24.36
N GLU A 340 -38.11 -27.42 -25.43
CA GLU A 340 -38.85 -28.20 -26.43
C GLU A 340 -38.29 -27.87 -27.82
N ASP A 341 -37.54 -28.86 -28.33
CA ASP A 341 -37.51 -29.36 -29.72
C ASP A 341 -36.11 -29.53 -30.33
N GLU A 342 -35.79 -30.83 -30.51
CA GLU A 342 -34.88 -31.54 -31.42
C GLU A 342 -33.35 -31.39 -31.32
#